data_AF-A0AAE8HJ80-F1
#
_entry.id   AF-A0AAE8HJ80-F1
#
_cell.length_a   1.000
_cell.length_b   1.000
_cell.length_c   1.000
_cell.angle_alpha   90.00
_cell.angle_beta   90.00
_cell.angle_gamma   90.00
#
_symmetry.space_group_name_H-M   'P 1'
#
loop_
_entity.id
_entity.type
_entity.pdbx_description
1 polymer ?
#
loop_
_entity_poly.entity_id
_entity_poly.type
_entity_poly.pdbx_seq_one_letter_code
_entity_poly.pdbx_strand_id
1 'polypeptide(L)' 'MTSGWKYVAKQLGLVLVVALLACLFLAVGLMIGYAVIGDGKNPFSILSIDKWQAIIGKFTGQ' A
#
# COMPACT_ATOMS: atom_id res chain seq x y z
N MET A 1 32.41 -21.34 7.11
CA MET A 1 31.16 -20.92 7.80
C MET A 1 30.40 -19.84 7.00
N THR A 2 30.27 -19.95 5.67
CA THR A 2 29.71 -18.89 4.81
C THR A 2 28.35 -19.23 4.19
N SER A 3 27.76 -20.38 4.54
CA SER A 3 26.53 -20.87 3.91
C SER A 3 25.24 -20.22 4.45
N GLY A 4 25.20 -19.87 5.74
CA GLY A 4 24.00 -19.32 6.38
C GLY A 4 23.60 -17.94 5.88
N TRP A 5 24.57 -17.05 5.61
CA TRP A 5 24.30 -15.68 5.18
C TRP A 5 23.64 -15.60 3.80
N LYS A 6 24.07 -16.47 2.87
CA LYS A 6 23.50 -16.55 1.52
C LYS A 6 22.03 -16.99 1.55
N TYR A 7 21.69 -17.87 2.50
CA TYR A 7 20.33 -18.33 2.73
C TYR A 7 19.44 -17.19 3.30
N VAL A 8 19.94 -16.48 4.31
CA VAL A 8 19.24 -15.33 4.90
C VAL A 8 19.00 -14.23 3.87
N ALA A 9 19.98 -13.88 3.04
CA ALA A 9 19.82 -12.88 1.98
C ALA A 9 18.77 -13.29 0.95
N LYS A 10 18.75 -14.57 0.54
CA LYS A 10 17.75 -15.10 -0.39
C LYS A 10 16.34 -15.06 0.21
N GLN A 11 16.22 -15.43 1.48
CA GLN A 11 14.93 -15.45 2.18
C GLN A 11 14.41 -14.04 2.45
N LEU A 12 15.28 -13.10 2.83
CA LEU A 12 14.93 -11.67 2.91
C LEU A 12 14.49 -11.12 1.56
N GLY A 13 15.16 -11.49 0.47
CA GLY A 13 14.75 -11.12 -0.88
C GLY A 13 13.34 -11.60 -1.22
N LEU A 14 13.01 -12.86 -0.90
CA LEU A 14 11.65 -13.39 -1.08
C LEU A 14 10.62 -12.65 -0.21
N VAL A 15 10.94 -12.38 1.05
CA VAL A 15 10.07 -11.60 1.94
C VAL A 15 9.82 -10.21 1.38
N LEU A 16 10.85 -9.55 0.85
CA LEU A 16 10.74 -8.24 0.20
C LEU A 16 9.83 -8.28 -1.03
N VAL A 17 9.96 -9.30 -1.88
CA VAL A 17 9.10 -9.49 -3.05
C VAL A 17 7.64 -9.71 -2.64
N VAL A 18 7.40 -10.56 -1.64
CA VAL A 18 6.05 -10.80 -1.12
C VAL A 18 5.47 -9.53 -0.49
N ALA A 19 6.26 -8.77 0.26
CA ALA A 19 5.84 -7.50 0.85
C ALA A 19 5.47 -6.46 -0.24
N LEU A 20 6.27 -6.37 -1.31
CA LEU A 20 5.97 -5.51 -2.45
C LEU A 20 4.68 -5.93 -3.15
N LEU A 21 4.48 -7.22 -3.40
CA LEU A 21 3.23 -7.75 -3.95
C LEU A 21 2.03 -7.43 -3.05
N ALA A 22 2.17 -7.59 -1.74
CA ALA A 22 1.13 -7.24 -0.77
C ALA A 22 0.78 -5.75 -0.83
N CYS A 23 1.78 -4.86 -0.90
CA CYS A 23 1.56 -3.42 -1.09
C CYS A 23 0.84 -3.12 -2.40
N LEU A 24 1.18 -3.81 -3.50
CA LEU A 24 0.49 -3.64 -4.79
C LEU A 24 -0.98 -4.07 -4.70
N PHE A 25 -1.27 -5.24 -4.12
CA PHE A 25 -2.65 -5.69 -3.93
C PHE A 25 -3.44 -4.76 -3.02
N LEU A 26 -2.81 -4.23 -1.96
CA LEU A 26 -3.43 -3.24 -1.08
C LEU A 26 -3.74 -1.94 -1.82
N ALA A 27 -2.80 -1.42 -2.62
CA ALA A 27 -3.01 -0.24 -3.44
C ALA A 27 -4.17 -0.42 -4.43
N VAL A 28 -4.24 -1.58 -5.10
CA VAL A 28 -5.34 -1.92 -6.01
C VAL A 28 -6.66 -2.03 -5.26
N GLY A 29 -6.69 -2.70 -4.11
CA GLY A 29 -7.89 -2.80 -3.27
C GLY A 29 -8.40 -1.43 -2.82
N LEU A 30 -7.51 -0.54 -2.42
CA LEU A 30 -7.82 0.85 -2.08
C LEU A 30 -8.38 1.63 -3.27
N MET A 31 -7.77 1.51 -4.45
CA MET A 31 -8.26 2.17 -5.66
C MET A 31 -9.67 1.72 -6.03
N ILE A 32 -9.93 0.41 -5.96
CA ILE A 32 -11.26 -0.17 -6.23
C ILE A 32 -12.27 0.31 -5.18
N GLY A 33 -11.93 0.22 -3.89
CA GLY A 33 -12.81 0.68 -2.81
C GLY A 33 -13.13 2.17 -2.91
N TYR A 34 -12.15 3.00 -3.23
CA TYR A 34 -12.33 4.44 -3.40
C TYR A 34 -13.19 4.79 -4.63
N ALA A 35 -12.96 4.13 -5.75
CA ALA A 35 -13.69 4.41 -6.99
C ALA A 35 -15.13 3.85 -6.97
N VAL A 36 -15.33 2.64 -6.43
CA VAL A 36 -16.63 1.95 -6.47
C VAL A 36 -17.51 2.31 -5.29
N ILE A 37 -16.96 2.37 -4.08
CA ILE A 37 -17.73 2.62 -2.84
C ILE A 37 -17.64 4.10 -2.45
N GLY A 38 -16.48 4.72 -2.62
CA GLY A 38 -16.21 6.09 -2.17
C GLY A 38 -16.61 7.21 -3.13
N ASP A 39 -17.24 6.89 -4.27
CA ASP A 39 -17.62 7.84 -5.34
C ASP A 39 -16.43 8.68 -5.86
N GLY A 40 -15.22 8.14 -5.70
CA GLY A 40 -13.97 8.79 -6.06
C GLY A 40 -13.77 8.81 -7.58
N LYS A 41 -14.04 9.97 -8.21
CA LYS A 41 -13.88 10.17 -9.66
C LYS A 41 -12.51 9.73 -10.21
N ASN A 42 -11.45 9.87 -9.41
CA ASN A 42 -10.08 9.51 -9.78
C ASN A 42 -9.55 8.43 -8.83
N PRO A 43 -9.43 7.17 -9.26
CA PRO A 43 -8.98 6.05 -8.40
C PRO A 43 -7.61 6.30 -7.78
N PHE A 44 -6.70 6.93 -8.52
CA PHE A 44 -5.34 7.25 -8.07
C PHE A 44 -5.29 8.28 -6.95
N SER A 45 -6.34 9.07 -6.74
CA SER A 45 -6.36 10.09 -5.68
C SER A 45 -6.28 9.47 -4.28
N ILE A 46 -6.72 8.22 -4.09
CA ILE A 46 -6.57 7.53 -2.80
C ILE A 46 -5.11 7.24 -2.44
N LEU A 47 -4.19 7.29 -3.40
CA LEU A 47 -2.76 7.09 -3.14
C LEU A 47 -2.04 8.40 -2.76
N SER A 48 -2.70 9.56 -2.88
CA SER A 48 -2.12 10.87 -2.56
C SER A 48 -2.26 11.21 -1.08
N ILE A 49 -1.18 11.69 -0.46
CA ILE A 49 -1.16 12.15 0.94
C ILE A 49 -2.22 13.22 1.20
N ASP A 50 -2.43 14.16 0.27
CA ASP A 50 -3.39 15.27 0.42
C ASP A 50 -4.83 14.76 0.60
N LYS A 51 -5.20 13.66 -0.08
CA LYS A 51 -6.51 13.04 0.12
C LYS A 51 -6.62 12.40 1.48
N TRP A 52 -5.58 11.75 1.97
CA TRP A 52 -5.57 11.21 3.33
C TRP A 52 -5.70 12.31 4.38
N GLN A 53 -5.01 13.43 4.21
CA GLN A 53 -5.18 14.59 5.09
C GLN A 53 -6.60 15.14 5.05
N ALA A 54 -7.21 15.27 3.86
CA ALA A 54 -8.60 15.71 3.74
C ALA A 54 -9.59 14.70 4.37
N ILE A 55 -9.36 13.40 4.20
CA ILE A 55 -10.18 12.35 4.83
C ILE A 55 -10.06 12.44 6.36
N ILE A 56 -8.84 12.52 6.89
CA ILE A 56 -8.61 12.65 8.33
C ILE A 56 -9.22 13.94 8.86
N GLY A 57 -9.06 15.07 8.15
CA GLY A 57 -9.64 16.37 8.49
C GLY A 57 -11.16 16.30 8.70
N LYS A 58 -11.87 15.58 7.81
CA LYS A 58 -13.31 15.32 7.97
C LYS A 58 -13.68 14.61 9.28
N PHE A 59 -12.80 13.76 9.81
CA PHE A 59 -13.02 13.07 11.07
C PHE A 59 -12.54 13.86 12.29
N THR A 60 -11.54 14.73 12.13
CA THR A 60 -11.00 15.57 13.20
C THR A 60 -11.64 16.96 13.27
N GLY A 61 -12.56 17.29 12.36
CA GLY A 61 -13.26 18.57 12.34
C GLY A 61 -12.45 19.75 11.80
N GLN A 62 -11.39 19.47 11.04
CA GLN A 62 -10.63 20.47 10.27
C GLN A 62 -11.16 20.60 8.85
#